data_AF-A0A7J9J4J0-F1
#
_entry.id   AF-A0A7J9J4J0-F1
#
_cell.length_a   1.000
_cell.length_b   1.000
_cell.length_c   1.000
_cell.angle_alpha   90.00
_cell.angle_beta   90.00
_cell.angle_gamma   90.00
#
_symmetry.space_group_name_H-M   'P 1'
#
loop_
_entity.id
_entity.type
_entity.pdbx_description
1 polymer ?
#
loop_
_entity_poly.entity_id
_entity_poly.type
_entity_poly.pdbx_seq_one_letter_code
_entity_poly.pdbx_strand_id
1 'polypeptide(L)' 'MCTSEICTAAERDRYEKSVFKAQRNVILCTTACLLYWFIYRICKYHKEIQSLEEVEKRYKN' A
#
# COMPACT_ATOMS: atom_id res chain seq x y z
N MET A 1 -1.45 3.12 26.20
CA MET A 1 -0.05 3.28 26.62
C MET A 1 0.02 2.95 28.09
N CYS A 2 0.93 2.07 28.52
CA CYS A 2 1.17 1.87 29.96
C CYS A 2 1.78 3.16 30.50
N THR A 3 1.05 3.85 31.38
CA THR A 3 1.42 5.17 31.92
C THR A 3 1.98 5.11 33.34
N SER A 4 2.15 3.92 33.93
CA SER A 4 2.75 3.72 35.25
C SER A 4 4.05 2.90 35.19
N GLU A 5 4.95 3.11 36.15
CA GLU A 5 6.29 2.49 36.24
C GLU A 5 6.28 0.95 36.29
N ILE A 6 5.15 0.31 36.58
CA ILE A 6 5.00 -1.14 36.62
C ILE A 6 3.72 -1.53 35.88
N CYS A 7 3.83 -1.85 34.59
CA CYS A 7 2.69 -2.38 33.83
C CYS A 7 2.48 -3.86 34.18
N THR A 8 1.27 -4.22 34.63
CA THR A 8 0.96 -5.61 34.97
C THR A 8 1.07 -6.52 33.73
N ALA A 9 1.46 -7.79 33.90
CA ALA A 9 1.67 -8.71 32.77
C ALA A 9 0.44 -8.85 31.85
N ALA A 10 -0.77 -8.75 32.42
CA ALA A 10 -2.04 -8.80 31.68
C ALA A 10 -2.36 -7.52 30.88
N GLU A 11 -1.80 -6.36 31.25
CA GLU A 11 -1.96 -5.11 30.50
C GLU A 11 -1.02 -5.06 29.30
N ARG A 12 0.22 -5.54 29.48
CA ARG A 12 1.19 -5.69 28.40
C ARG A 12 0.72 -6.66 27.32
N ASP A 13 0.24 -7.84 27.71
CA ASP A 13 -0.29 -8.83 26.75
C ASP A 13 -1.50 -8.28 25.95
N ARG A 14 -2.41 -7.56 26.60
CA ARG A 14 -3.53 -6.89 25.91
C ARG A 14 -3.06 -5.80 24.95
N TYR A 15 -2.08 -5.00 25.36
CA TYR A 15 -1.51 -3.96 24.50
C TYR A 15 -0.83 -4.56 23.28
N GLU A 16 0.04 -5.55 23.44
CA GLU A 16 0.72 -6.23 22.33
C GLU A 16 -0.30 -6.82 21.34
N LYS A 17 -1.32 -7.53 21.82
CA LYS A 17 -2.41 -8.06 20.96
C LYS A 17 -3.12 -6.95 20.19
N SER A 18 -3.40 -5.81 20.82
CA SER A 18 -4.04 -4.67 20.16
C SER A 18 -3.14 -4.03 19.10
N VAL A 19 -1.84 -3.93 19.37
CA VAL A 19 -0.82 -3.37 18.45
C VAL A 19 -0.62 -4.30 17.26
N PHE A 20 -0.47 -5.61 17.46
CA PHE A 20 -0.34 -6.58 16.37
C PHE A 20 -1.58 -6.58 15.47
N LYS A 21 -2.78 -6.41 16.03
CA LYS A 21 -4.02 -6.29 15.26
C LYS A 21 -4.04 -5.01 14.42
N ALA A 22 -3.66 -3.88 14.99
CA ALA A 22 -3.56 -2.61 14.27
C ALA A 22 -2.49 -2.65 13.16
N GLN A 23 -1.31 -3.20 13.46
CA GLN A 23 -0.21 -3.33 12.51
C GLN A 23 -0.61 -4.17 11.28
N ARG A 24 -1.28 -5.32 11.50
CA ARG A 24 -1.79 -6.14 10.39
C ARG A 24 -2.77 -5.37 9.52
N ASN A 25 -3.69 -4.62 10.12
CA ASN A 25 -4.65 -3.81 9.35
C ASN A 25 -3.96 -2.70 8.54
N VAL A 26 -2.96 -2.03 9.11
CA VAL A 26 -2.18 -1.00 8.41
C VAL A 26 -1.39 -1.60 7.24
N ILE A 27 -0.78 -2.78 7.41
CA ILE A 27 -0.07 -3.47 6.33
C ILE A 27 -1.03 -3.85 5.21
N LEU A 28 -2.21 -4.38 5.54
CA LEU A 28 -3.23 -4.74 4.53
C LEU A 28 -3.71 -3.50 3.77
N CYS A 29 -4.04 -2.41 4.47
CA CYS A 29 -4.46 -1.16 3.85
C CYS A 29 -3.37 -0.57 2.95
N THR A 30 -2.13 -0.50 3.44
CA THR A 30 -0.99 0.04 2.67
C THR A 30 -0.73 -0.81 1.42
N THR A 31 -0.74 -2.13 1.56
CA THR A 31 -0.56 -3.06 0.44
C THR A 31 -1.67 -2.88 -0.60
N ALA A 32 -2.93 -2.78 -0.19
CA ALA A 32 -4.05 -2.58 -1.10
C ALA A 32 -3.93 -1.26 -1.88
N CYS A 33 -3.60 -0.16 -1.19
CA CYS A 33 -3.37 1.14 -1.82
C CYS A 33 -2.21 1.11 -2.82
N LEU A 34 -1.09 0.46 -2.45
CA LEU A 34 0.07 0.31 -3.32
C LEU A 34 -0.25 -0.53 -4.57
N LEU A 35 -0.95 -1.65 -4.40
CA LEU A 35 -1.35 -2.50 -5.54
C LEU A 35 -2.28 -1.74 -6.50
N TYR A 36 -3.27 -1.02 -5.96
CA TYR A 36 -4.13 -0.17 -6.78
C TYR A 36 -3.32 0.88 -7.56
N TRP A 37 -2.39 1.55 -6.88
CA TRP A 37 -1.52 2.55 -7.49
C TRP A 37 -0.65 1.96 -8.62
N PHE A 38 -0.04 0.79 -8.39
CA PHE A 38 0.76 0.11 -9.41
C PHE A 38 -0.07 -0.25 -10.64
N ILE A 39 -1.26 -0.82 -10.45
CA ILE A 39 -2.16 -1.17 -11.56
C ILE A 39 -2.55 0.09 -12.34
N TYR A 40 -2.96 1.15 -11.65
CA TYR A 40 -3.30 2.43 -12.28
C TYR A 40 -2.14 2.98 -13.12
N ARG A 41 -0.92 2.94 -12.58
CA ARG A 41 0.29 3.41 -13.28
C ARG A 41 0.60 2.59 -14.52
N ILE A 42 0.54 1.26 -14.42
CA ILE A 42 0.77 0.35 -15.55
C ILE A 42 -0.26 0.63 -16.65
N CYS A 43 -1.55 0.71 -16.32
CA CYS A 43 -2.60 1.00 -17.30
C CYS A 43 -2.41 2.37 -17.97
N LYS A 44 -2.00 3.39 -17.20
CA LYS A 44 -1.71 4.72 -17.75
C LYS A 44 -0.54 4.67 -18.73
N TYR A 45 0.56 4.02 -18.35
CA TYR A 45 1.73 3.90 -19.20
C TYR A 45 1.48 3.07 -20.45
N HIS A 46 0.71 1.99 -20.36
CA HIS A 46 0.35 1.21 -21.52
C HIS A 46 -0.43 2.04 -22.56
N LYS A 47 -1.37 2.87 -22.10
CA LYS A 47 -2.11 3.79 -22.99
C LYS A 47 -1.20 4.86 -23.61
N GLU A 48 -0.28 5.40 -22.82
CA GLU A 48 0.68 6.40 -23.27
C GLU A 48 1.62 5.83 -24.33
N ILE A 49 2.18 4.64 -24.09
CA ILE A 49 3.02 3.90 -25.05
C ILE A 49 2.25 3.64 -26.34
N GLN A 50 1.03 3.12 -26.26
CA GLN A 50 0.20 2.88 -27.45
C GLN A 50 0.00 4.16 -28.27
N SER A 51 -0.28 5.29 -27.61
CA SER A 51 -0.43 6.58 -28.30
C SER A 51 0.86 7.04 -28.99
N LEU A 52 2.02 6.81 -28.35
CA LEU A 52 3.32 7.14 -28.92
C LEU A 52 3.65 6.25 -30.13
N GLU A 53 3.35 4.95 -30.06
CA GLU A 53 3.51 4.01 -31.16
C GLU A 53 2.62 4.36 -32.38
N GLU A 54 1.38 4.79 -32.14
CA GLU A 54 0.48 5.25 -33.20
C GLU A 54 1.01 6.51 -33.89
N VAL A 55 1.57 7.44 -33.12
CA VAL A 55 2.23 8.64 -33.65
C VAL A 55 3.47 8.28 -34.46
N GLU A 56 4.32 7.39 -33.95
CA GLU A 56 5.52 6.91 -34.66
C GLU A 56 5.17 6.26 -36.01
N LYS A 57 4.13 5.42 -36.05
CA LYS A 57 3.63 4.80 -37.29
C LYS A 57 3.17 5.83 -38.32
N ARG A 58 2.52 6.92 -37.89
CA ARG A 58 2.09 7.99 -38.80
C ARG A 58 3.26 8.77 -39.41
N TYR A 59 4.37 8.91 -38.69
CA TYR A 59 5.57 9.58 -39.20
C TYR A 59 6.41 8.71 -40.12
N LYS A 60 6.29 7.38 -40.03
CA LYS A 60 7.05 6.41 -40.85
C LYS A 60 6.33 5.95 -42.13
N ASN A 61 5.04 6.24 -42.26
CA ASN A 61 4.28 6.10 -43.52
C ASN A 61 4.41 7.36 -44.37
#